data_AF-A0A9W9ZHV1-F1
#
_entry.id   AF-A0A9W9ZHV1-F1
#
_cell.length_a   1.000
_cell.length_b   1.000
_cell.length_c   1.000
_cell.angle_alpha   90.00
_cell.angle_beta   90.00
_cell.angle_gamma   90.00
#
_symmetry.space_group_name_H-M   'P 1'
#
loop_
_entity.id
_entity.type
_entity.pdbx_description
1 polymer ?
#
loop_
_entity_poly.entity_id
_entity_poly.type
_entity_poly.pdbx_seq_one_letter_code
_entity_poly.pdbx_strand_id
1 'polypeptide(L)'
;MSSQFLDRFENTNNGERDLQLLLSKLDYLQRIAVNLDMDDFLSEMFGRAHSLMLEIERANQQSIGYRVCAQGDERRGRPSFHITEEQLSFFIEQGFKVKDISSMLNVSVRTVERRMAAFGLSVSGTYSSIEDSQLDEIITCASNEHPGIGIRMLQGYLKGNGYRVQRERIRFSLLRTDPIGVVQRWRQTVKRRHYCVKSPLSLWHIDGNHKLIRYFAIINLCNYIDDDNPTMNPKPNKLY
;
A
#
# COMPACT_ATOMS: atom_id res chain seq x y z
N MET A 1 16.55 19.86 6.77
CA MET A 1 15.86 18.73 7.43
C MET A 1 15.32 17.67 6.45
N SER A 2 15.21 17.93 5.14
CA SER A 2 14.69 16.96 4.15
C SER A 2 15.73 15.92 3.66
N SER A 3 17.00 16.29 3.50
CA SER A 3 18.02 15.37 2.91
C SER A 3 18.42 14.22 3.85
N GLN A 4 18.60 14.49 5.14
CA GLN A 4 19.01 13.48 6.13
C GLN A 4 17.95 12.38 6.35
N PHE A 5 16.67 12.69 6.10
CA PHE A 5 15.59 11.71 6.23
C PHE A 5 15.52 10.77 5.02
N LEU A 6 15.78 11.31 3.82
CA LEU A 6 15.84 10.54 2.58
C LEU A 6 17.10 9.66 2.52
N ASP A 7 18.26 10.18 2.90
CA ASP A 7 19.51 9.41 2.99
C ASP A 7 19.40 8.22 3.94
N ARG A 8 18.68 8.40 5.06
CA ARG A 8 18.42 7.30 6.00
C ARG A 8 17.51 6.24 5.39
N PHE A 9 16.52 6.64 4.59
CA PHE A 9 15.56 5.75 3.95
C PHE A 9 16.16 4.95 2.77
N GLU A 10 17.07 5.56 2.00
CA GLU A 10 17.78 4.89 0.91
C GLU A 10 18.81 3.88 1.44
N ASN A 11 19.55 4.25 2.48
CA ASN A 11 20.49 3.34 3.14
C ASN A 11 19.80 2.14 3.79
N THR A 12 18.61 2.32 4.37
CA THR A 12 17.84 1.21 4.98
C THR A 12 17.29 0.25 3.92
N ASN A 13 16.83 0.76 2.77
CA ASN A 13 16.34 -0.08 1.67
C ASN A 13 17.46 -0.92 1.02
N ASN A 14 18.71 -0.43 1.04
CA ASN A 14 19.85 -1.22 0.57
C ASN A 14 20.19 -2.33 1.56
N GLY A 15 20.27 -2.02 2.86
CA GLY A 15 20.56 -3.03 3.90
C GLY A 15 19.50 -4.14 4.00
N GLU A 16 18.21 -3.82 3.83
CA GLU A 16 17.13 -4.81 3.84
C GLU A 16 17.20 -5.76 2.62
N ARG A 17 17.50 -5.22 1.43
CA ARG A 17 17.73 -6.01 0.21
C ARG A 17 18.96 -6.90 0.33
N ASP A 18 20.03 -6.39 0.94
CA ASP A 18 21.26 -7.15 1.16
C ASP A 18 21.05 -8.30 2.15
N LEU A 19 20.27 -8.09 3.21
CA LEU A 19 19.91 -9.13 4.18
C LEU A 19 19.02 -10.23 3.56
N GLN A 20 18.00 -9.86 2.77
CA GLN A 20 17.16 -10.82 2.06
C GLN A 20 17.96 -11.64 1.03
N LEU A 21 18.92 -11.01 0.36
CA LEU A 21 19.85 -11.68 -0.54
C LEU A 21 20.76 -12.67 0.22
N LEU A 22 21.20 -12.31 1.43
CA LEU A 22 22.03 -13.18 2.27
C LEU A 22 21.26 -14.39 2.80
N LEU A 23 20.01 -14.19 3.22
CA LEU A 23 19.10 -15.26 3.64
C LEU A 23 18.84 -16.26 2.52
N SER A 24 18.53 -15.79 1.30
CA SER A 24 18.31 -16.67 0.15
C SER A 24 19.56 -17.47 -0.24
N LYS A 25 20.75 -16.87 -0.12
CA LYS A 25 22.02 -17.58 -0.34
C LYS A 25 22.29 -18.64 0.73
N LEU A 26 21.99 -18.37 1.99
CA LEU A 26 22.17 -19.34 3.08
C LEU A 26 21.17 -20.50 3.01
N ASP A 27 19.90 -20.25 2.68
CA ASP A 27 18.89 -21.31 2.45
C ASP A 27 19.32 -22.23 1.29
N TYR A 28 19.85 -21.65 0.20
CA TYR A 28 20.41 -22.41 -0.91
C TYR A 28 21.60 -23.28 -0.50
N LEU A 29 22.55 -22.73 0.27
CA LEU A 29 23.70 -23.49 0.76
C LEU A 29 23.30 -24.61 1.72
N GLN A 30 22.32 -24.37 2.60
CA GLN A 30 21.79 -25.38 3.51
C GLN A 30 21.14 -26.53 2.73
N ARG A 31 20.33 -26.23 1.71
CA ARG A 31 19.71 -27.26 0.84
C ARG A 31 20.75 -28.07 0.07
N ILE A 32 21.83 -27.43 -0.39
CA ILE A 32 22.93 -28.13 -1.05
C ILE A 32 23.70 -29.00 -0.07
N ALA A 33 24.03 -28.50 1.12
CA ALA A 33 24.77 -29.24 2.14
C ALA A 33 24.03 -30.52 2.55
N VAL A 34 22.71 -30.44 2.73
CA VAL A 34 21.84 -31.60 3.02
C VAL A 34 21.79 -32.60 1.85
N ASN A 35 21.84 -32.12 0.60
CA ASN A 35 21.73 -32.97 -0.59
C ASN A 35 23.07 -33.59 -1.06
N LEU A 36 24.22 -33.05 -0.64
CA LEU A 36 25.55 -33.47 -1.11
C LEU A 36 26.31 -34.36 -0.12
N ASP A 37 25.67 -34.88 0.92
CA ASP A 37 26.32 -35.72 1.96
C ASP A 37 27.57 -35.04 2.54
N MET A 38 27.48 -33.71 2.70
CA MET A 38 28.53 -32.89 3.29
C MET A 38 28.61 -33.20 4.79
N ASP A 39 29.82 -33.15 5.34
CA ASP A 39 30.12 -33.40 6.76
C ASP A 39 29.07 -32.76 7.70
N ASP A 40 28.54 -33.55 8.65
CA ASP A 40 27.49 -33.18 9.60
C ASP A 40 27.79 -31.84 10.30
N PHE A 41 29.08 -31.58 10.56
CA PHE A 41 29.55 -30.32 11.15
C PHE A 41 29.18 -29.08 10.31
N LEU A 42 29.33 -29.17 8.98
CA LEU A 42 29.02 -28.06 8.07
C LEU A 42 27.50 -27.85 7.97
N SER A 43 26.73 -28.93 7.91
CA SER A 43 25.26 -28.87 7.90
C SER A 43 24.70 -28.19 9.17
N GLU A 44 25.25 -28.55 10.34
CA GLU A 44 24.89 -27.93 11.60
C GLU A 44 25.28 -26.44 11.65
N MET A 45 26.47 -26.08 11.18
CA MET A 45 26.94 -24.70 11.14
C MET A 45 26.06 -23.83 10.24
N PHE A 46 25.69 -24.31 9.04
CA PHE A 46 24.79 -23.59 8.14
C PHE A 46 23.38 -23.46 8.74
N GLY A 47 22.86 -24.51 9.38
CA GLY A 47 21.57 -24.47 10.07
C GLY A 47 21.52 -23.45 11.22
N ARG A 48 22.61 -23.35 12.01
CA ARG A 48 22.74 -22.34 13.07
C ARG A 48 22.86 -20.92 12.51
N ALA A 49 23.66 -20.72 11.46
CA ALA A 49 23.82 -19.43 10.81
C ALA A 49 22.48 -18.94 10.20
N HIS A 50 21.73 -19.82 9.55
CA HIS A 50 20.41 -19.52 9.02
C HIS A 50 19.41 -19.14 10.13
N SER A 51 19.41 -19.88 11.24
CA SER A 51 18.54 -19.60 12.39
C SER A 51 18.84 -18.23 13.02
N LEU A 52 20.14 -17.91 13.24
CA LEU A 52 20.56 -16.61 13.76
C LEU A 52 20.22 -15.46 12.80
N MET A 53 20.38 -15.66 11.49
CA MET A 53 20.01 -14.63 10.51
C MET A 53 18.50 -14.37 10.47
N LEU A 54 17.67 -15.41 10.58
CA LEU A 54 16.22 -15.26 10.69
C LEU A 54 15.82 -14.50 11.97
N GLU A 55 16.53 -14.71 13.08
CA GLU A 55 16.31 -13.96 14.30
C GLU A 55 16.68 -12.48 14.14
N ILE A 56 17.79 -12.17 13.46
CA ILE A 56 18.20 -10.80 13.15
C ILE A 56 17.18 -10.10 12.23
N GLU A 57 16.67 -10.79 11.20
CA GLU A 57 15.63 -10.25 10.33
C GLU A 57 14.34 -9.93 11.11
N ARG A 58 13.89 -10.87 11.96
CA ARG A 58 12.71 -10.67 12.83
C ARG A 58 12.93 -9.52 13.82
N ALA A 59 14.11 -9.39 14.38
CA ALA A 59 14.46 -8.29 15.29
C ALA A 59 14.51 -6.93 14.56
N ASN A 60 15.04 -6.88 13.34
CA ASN A 60 15.07 -5.67 12.51
C ASN A 60 13.67 -5.22 12.08
N GLN A 61 12.79 -6.15 11.71
CA GLN A 61 11.39 -5.84 11.43
C GLN A 61 10.66 -5.24 12.66
N GLN A 62 11.10 -5.57 13.87
CA GLN A 62 10.55 -5.01 15.11
C GLN A 62 11.24 -3.71 15.58
N SER A 63 12.49 -3.45 15.20
CA SER A 63 13.31 -2.37 15.77
C SER A 63 13.36 -1.08 14.96
N ILE A 64 13.04 -1.12 13.66
CA ILE A 64 13.25 0.03 12.75
C ILE A 64 12.04 0.98 12.70
N GLY A 65 10.88 0.58 13.25
CA GLY A 65 9.67 1.40 13.29
C GLY A 65 9.64 2.42 14.43
N TYR A 66 9.04 3.60 14.16
CA TYR A 66 8.68 4.54 15.24
C TYR A 66 7.77 3.82 16.26
N ARG A 67 8.18 3.84 17.53
CA ARG A 67 7.40 3.27 18.62
C ARG A 67 7.04 4.37 19.60
N VAL A 68 5.74 4.52 19.84
CA VAL A 68 5.25 5.48 20.82
C VAL A 68 5.75 5.11 22.22
N CYS A 69 6.35 6.08 22.92
CA CYS A 69 6.80 5.90 24.30
C CYS A 69 5.62 5.73 25.26
N ALA A 70 5.80 4.87 26.27
CA ALA A 70 4.86 4.77 27.37
C ALA A 70 5.08 5.93 28.36
N GLN A 71 4.00 6.62 28.72
CA GLN A 71 3.94 7.64 29.75
C GLN A 71 3.61 6.98 31.09
N GLY A 72 4.54 7.08 32.03
CA GLY A 72 4.30 6.72 33.43
C GLY A 72 3.56 7.87 34.09
N ASP A 73 2.28 7.67 34.38
CA ASP A 73 1.54 8.55 35.27
C ASP A 73 1.71 8.04 36.71
N GLU A 74 1.61 8.92 37.72
CA GLU A 74 1.63 8.55 39.16
C GLU A 74 0.44 7.64 39.58
N ARG A 75 -0.44 7.29 38.63
CA ARG A 75 -1.60 6.43 38.85
C ARG A 75 -1.19 4.96 38.80
N ARG A 76 -1.74 4.14 39.71
CA ARG A 76 -1.57 2.69 39.68
C ARG A 76 -2.16 2.09 38.41
N GLY A 77 -1.37 1.32 37.66
CA GLY A 77 -1.83 0.57 36.48
C GLY A 77 -0.76 0.45 35.39
N ARG A 78 -1.14 -0.17 34.25
CA ARG A 78 -0.28 -0.26 33.06
C ARG A 78 -0.08 1.14 32.46
N PRO A 79 1.18 1.58 32.22
CA PRO A 79 1.48 2.88 31.60
C PRO A 79 0.75 3.08 30.27
N SER A 80 0.29 4.31 30.02
CA SER A 80 -0.44 4.65 28.79
C SER A 80 0.54 5.06 27.69
N PHE A 81 0.23 4.84 26.41
CA PHE A 81 1.08 5.34 25.31
C PHE A 81 0.92 6.84 25.12
N HIS A 82 2.01 7.59 25.00
CA HIS A 82 2.01 9.04 24.75
C HIS A 82 1.71 9.35 23.28
N ILE A 83 0.43 9.51 22.95
CA ILE A 83 -0.03 9.91 21.61
C ILE A 83 -0.71 11.27 21.76
N THR A 84 -0.18 12.28 21.09
CA THR A 84 -0.74 13.65 21.14
C THR A 84 -1.95 13.79 20.23
N GLU A 85 -2.77 14.81 20.48
CA GLU A 85 -3.93 15.11 19.66
C GLU A 85 -3.51 15.55 18.25
N GLU A 86 -2.47 16.38 18.16
CA GLU A 86 -1.95 16.95 16.90
C GLU A 86 -1.39 15.86 15.98
N GLN A 87 -0.75 14.83 16.56
CA GLN A 87 -0.29 13.68 15.80
C GLN A 87 -1.45 12.93 15.16
N LEU A 88 -2.51 12.65 15.93
CA LEU A 88 -3.68 11.94 15.41
C LEU A 88 -4.49 12.78 14.43
N SER A 89 -4.68 14.07 14.69
CA SER A 89 -5.36 14.97 13.76
C SER A 89 -4.62 15.02 12.43
N PHE A 90 -3.30 15.18 12.45
CA PHE A 90 -2.47 15.15 11.25
C PHE A 90 -2.67 13.86 10.44
N PHE A 91 -2.57 12.68 11.07
CA PHE A 91 -2.75 11.42 10.34
C PHE A 91 -4.14 11.29 9.71
N ILE A 92 -5.18 11.73 10.41
CA ILE A 92 -6.56 11.67 9.93
C ILE A 92 -6.76 12.65 8.75
N GLU A 93 -6.23 13.87 8.85
CA GLU A 93 -6.23 14.89 7.80
C GLU A 93 -5.54 14.41 6.53
N GLN A 94 -4.36 13.78 6.67
CA GLN A 94 -3.65 13.17 5.55
C GLN A 94 -4.42 12.00 4.90
N GLY A 95 -5.39 11.43 5.62
CA GLY A 95 -6.30 10.41 5.12
C GLY A 95 -5.83 8.98 5.38
N PHE A 96 -4.94 8.77 6.35
CA PHE A 96 -4.55 7.44 6.77
C PHE A 96 -5.72 6.73 7.46
N LYS A 97 -5.86 5.42 7.22
CA LYS A 97 -6.85 4.61 7.93
C LYS A 97 -6.35 4.33 9.34
N VAL A 98 -7.26 4.14 10.28
CA VAL A 98 -6.93 3.80 11.68
C VAL A 98 -5.99 2.59 11.77
N LYS A 99 -6.18 1.58 10.92
CA LYS A 99 -5.29 0.42 10.83
C LYS A 99 -3.86 0.82 10.42
N ASP A 100 -3.73 1.69 9.43
CA ASP A 100 -2.42 2.15 8.94
C ASP A 100 -1.73 3.01 10.02
N ILE A 101 -2.48 3.89 10.69
CA ILE A 101 -2.01 4.68 11.84
C ILE A 101 -1.50 3.76 12.95
N SER A 102 -2.24 2.70 13.27
CA SER A 102 -1.83 1.73 14.30
C SER A 102 -0.51 1.04 13.97
N SER A 103 -0.31 0.69 12.70
CA SER A 103 0.96 0.11 12.22
C SER A 103 2.10 1.12 12.28
N MET A 104 1.86 2.38 11.89
CA MET A 104 2.88 3.45 11.91
C MET A 104 3.32 3.82 13.33
N LEU A 105 2.39 3.80 14.28
CA LEU A 105 2.66 4.11 15.69
C LEU A 105 3.10 2.88 16.51
N ASN A 106 3.08 1.70 15.89
CA ASN A 106 3.35 0.41 16.52
C ASN A 106 2.53 0.19 17.81
N VAL A 107 1.23 0.46 17.74
CA VAL A 107 0.26 0.27 18.82
C VAL A 107 -0.95 -0.51 18.33
N SER A 108 -1.75 -1.06 19.24
CA SER A 108 -3.00 -1.70 18.86
C SER A 108 -3.99 -0.68 18.28
N VAL A 109 -4.80 -1.11 17.30
CA VAL A 109 -5.92 -0.32 16.74
C VAL A 109 -6.80 0.25 17.85
N ARG A 110 -7.10 -0.56 18.88
CA ARG A 110 -7.90 -0.15 20.04
C ARG A 110 -7.28 1.00 20.83
N THR A 111 -5.95 1.10 20.88
CA THR A 111 -5.27 2.23 21.52
C THR A 111 -5.50 3.53 20.76
N VAL A 112 -5.44 3.48 19.43
CA VAL A 112 -5.72 4.61 18.54
C VAL A 112 -7.18 5.04 18.67
N GLU A 113 -8.12 4.11 18.57
CA GLU A 113 -9.56 4.40 18.70
C GLU A 113 -9.92 5.04 20.05
N ARG A 114 -9.35 4.53 21.14
CA ARG A 114 -9.57 5.10 22.47
C ARG A 114 -9.05 6.54 22.57
N ARG A 115 -7.87 6.81 22.00
CA ARG A 115 -7.28 8.16 21.97
C ARG A 115 -8.09 9.10 21.09
N MET A 116 -8.52 8.65 19.93
CA MET A 116 -9.43 9.41 19.05
C MET A 116 -10.72 9.78 19.77
N ALA A 117 -11.35 8.83 20.47
CA ALA A 117 -12.56 9.09 21.24
C ALA A 117 -12.33 10.09 22.39
N ALA A 118 -11.19 10.01 23.08
CA ALA A 118 -10.83 10.94 24.15
C ALA A 118 -10.65 12.38 23.65
N PHE A 119 -10.14 12.55 22.42
CA PHE A 119 -9.97 13.85 21.78
C PHE A 119 -11.16 14.28 20.90
N GLY A 120 -12.23 13.47 20.82
CA GLY A 120 -13.37 13.75 19.94
C GLY A 120 -13.06 13.71 18.43
N LEU A 121 -11.96 13.06 18.03
CA LEU A 121 -11.53 12.96 16.64
C LEU A 121 -12.30 11.84 15.90
N SER A 122 -12.74 12.12 14.68
CA SER A 122 -13.38 11.13 13.82
C SER A 122 -12.91 11.25 12.37
N VAL A 123 -12.70 10.10 11.71
CA VAL A 123 -12.36 10.09 10.27
C VAL A 123 -13.53 10.64 9.45
N SER A 124 -14.77 10.31 9.84
CA SER A 124 -15.98 10.81 9.20
C SER A 124 -16.15 12.32 9.36
N GLY A 125 -15.70 12.91 10.47
CA GLY A 125 -15.76 14.35 10.71
C GLY A 125 -14.87 15.18 9.79
N THR A 126 -13.94 14.55 9.07
CA THR A 126 -13.11 15.25 8.06
C THR A 126 -13.80 15.43 6.71
N TYR A 127 -14.96 14.82 6.48
CA TYR A 127 -15.69 15.02 5.24
C TYR A 127 -16.34 16.40 5.22
N SER A 128 -16.25 17.09 4.09
CA SER A 128 -16.89 18.39 3.89
C SER A 128 -18.41 18.25 3.88
N SER A 129 -19.10 19.14 4.58
CA SER A 129 -20.57 19.24 4.61
C SER A 129 -21.13 19.94 3.37
N ILE A 130 -20.62 19.57 2.18
CA ILE A 130 -21.11 20.11 0.90
C ILE A 130 -22.44 19.45 0.53
N GLU A 131 -23.39 20.22 -0.01
CA GLU A 131 -24.64 19.68 -0.53
C GLU A 131 -24.45 18.98 -1.89
N ASP A 132 -25.36 18.08 -2.21
CA ASP A 132 -25.33 17.30 -3.45
C ASP A 132 -25.47 18.17 -4.71
N SER A 133 -26.26 19.25 -4.65
CA SER A 133 -26.43 20.24 -5.72
C SER A 133 -25.13 21.00 -6.01
N GLN A 134 -24.50 21.52 -4.96
CA GLN A 134 -23.21 22.21 -5.06
C GLN A 134 -22.11 21.28 -5.58
N LEU A 135 -22.12 20.02 -5.13
CA LEU A 135 -21.20 19.01 -5.62
C LEU A 135 -21.39 18.75 -7.12
N ASP A 136 -22.65 18.69 -7.59
CA ASP A 136 -22.97 18.52 -9.01
C ASP A 136 -22.49 19.71 -9.87
N GLU A 137 -22.62 20.94 -9.36
CA GLU A 137 -22.12 22.15 -10.04
C GLU A 137 -20.60 22.10 -10.21
N ILE A 138 -19.86 21.80 -9.13
CA ILE A 138 -18.40 21.70 -9.17
C ILE A 138 -17.95 20.59 -10.12
N ILE A 139 -18.62 19.44 -10.10
CA ILE A 139 -18.30 18.31 -10.97
C ILE A 139 -18.61 18.62 -12.44
N THR A 140 -19.70 19.33 -12.71
CA THR A 140 -20.04 19.82 -14.07
C THR A 140 -18.96 20.76 -14.59
N CYS A 141 -18.53 21.73 -13.77
CA CYS A 141 -17.44 22.65 -14.12
C CYS A 141 -16.13 21.90 -14.40
N ALA A 142 -15.74 20.96 -13.54
CA ALA A 142 -14.54 20.15 -13.73
C ALA A 142 -14.60 19.28 -15.00
N SER A 143 -15.79 18.76 -15.34
CA SER A 143 -16.00 17.94 -16.54
C SER A 143 -15.92 18.78 -17.83
N ASN A 144 -16.34 20.04 -17.78
CA ASN A 144 -16.20 20.98 -18.88
C ASN A 144 -14.73 21.40 -19.08
N GLU A 145 -13.99 21.61 -18.00
CA GLU A 145 -12.56 21.94 -18.05
C GLU A 145 -11.71 20.75 -18.52
N HIS A 146 -12.09 19.54 -18.12
CA HIS A 146 -11.37 18.30 -18.41
C HIS A 146 -12.32 17.23 -18.97
N PRO A 147 -12.55 17.21 -20.29
CA PRO A 147 -13.42 16.23 -20.93
C PRO A 147 -12.98 14.79 -20.62
N GLY A 148 -13.93 13.96 -20.17
CA GLY A 148 -13.66 12.55 -19.85
C GLY A 148 -12.98 12.31 -18.50
N ILE A 149 -12.96 13.30 -17.59
CA ILE A 149 -12.39 13.16 -16.24
C ILE A 149 -12.96 11.93 -15.51
N GLY A 150 -12.04 11.07 -15.03
CA GLY A 150 -12.41 9.88 -14.26
C GLY A 150 -12.58 10.18 -12.77
N ILE A 151 -13.34 9.33 -12.07
CA ILE A 151 -13.65 9.48 -10.64
C ILE A 151 -12.41 9.69 -9.73
N ARG A 152 -11.27 9.07 -10.07
CA ARG A 152 -10.01 9.23 -9.32
C ARG A 152 -9.43 10.64 -9.48
N MET A 153 -9.43 11.15 -10.70
CA MET A 153 -8.95 12.50 -11.00
C MET A 153 -9.88 13.54 -10.38
N LEU A 154 -11.20 13.30 -10.47
CA LEU A 154 -12.21 14.16 -9.87
C LEU A 154 -12.10 14.22 -8.34
N GLN A 155 -11.84 13.08 -7.68
CA GLN A 155 -11.56 13.05 -6.24
C GLN A 155 -10.30 13.87 -5.89
N GLY A 156 -9.26 13.81 -6.73
CA GLY A 156 -8.05 14.64 -6.58
C GLY A 156 -8.32 16.13 -6.77
N TYR A 157 -9.12 16.48 -7.79
CA TYR A 157 -9.55 17.85 -8.08
C TYR A 157 -10.32 18.45 -6.89
N LEU A 158 -11.30 17.73 -6.36
CA LEU A 158 -12.05 18.14 -5.18
C LEU A 158 -11.12 18.33 -3.97
N LYS A 159 -10.20 17.39 -3.74
CA LYS A 159 -9.21 17.50 -2.65
C LYS A 159 -8.30 18.72 -2.80
N GLY A 160 -7.87 19.03 -4.03
CA GLY A 160 -7.07 20.22 -4.35
C GLY A 160 -7.82 21.53 -4.07
N ASN A 161 -9.14 21.52 -4.27
CA ASN A 161 -10.03 22.62 -3.92
C ASN A 161 -10.47 22.64 -2.44
N GLY A 162 -9.90 21.78 -1.59
CA GLY A 162 -10.20 21.72 -0.15
C GLY A 162 -11.45 20.89 0.21
N TYR A 163 -12.11 20.27 -0.76
CA TYR A 163 -13.29 19.42 -0.51
C TYR A 163 -12.89 17.96 -0.33
N ARG A 164 -13.19 17.41 0.85
CA ARG A 164 -13.04 15.98 1.14
C ARG A 164 -14.41 15.33 1.10
N VAL A 165 -14.74 14.66 0.00
CA VAL A 165 -16.05 14.03 -0.24
C VAL A 165 -15.92 12.51 -0.30
N GLN A 166 -16.95 11.79 0.15
CA GLN A 166 -16.98 10.33 0.01
C GLN A 166 -16.98 9.93 -1.48
N ARG A 167 -16.19 8.90 -1.83
CA ARG A 167 -16.12 8.39 -3.21
C ARG A 167 -17.50 8.04 -3.77
N GLU A 168 -18.38 7.50 -2.93
CA GLU A 168 -19.74 7.13 -3.33
C GLU A 168 -20.59 8.35 -3.72
N ARG A 169 -20.53 9.45 -2.96
CA ARG A 169 -21.20 10.71 -3.33
C ARG A 169 -20.69 11.28 -4.64
N ILE A 170 -19.36 11.26 -4.86
CA ILE A 170 -18.75 11.67 -6.12
C ILE A 170 -19.27 10.80 -7.27
N ARG A 171 -19.38 9.49 -7.06
CA ARG A 171 -19.92 8.55 -8.06
C ARG A 171 -21.37 8.85 -8.40
N PHE A 172 -22.23 9.08 -7.40
CA PHE A 172 -23.63 9.42 -7.64
C PHE A 172 -23.78 10.75 -8.35
N SER A 173 -23.03 11.77 -7.93
CA SER A 173 -22.98 13.06 -8.63
C SER A 173 -22.59 12.91 -10.10
N LEU A 174 -21.52 12.14 -10.38
CA LEU A 174 -21.07 11.89 -11.75
C LEU A 174 -22.11 11.13 -12.60
N LEU A 175 -22.90 10.24 -11.99
CA LEU A 175 -24.02 9.58 -12.67
C LEU A 175 -25.17 10.53 -12.99
N ARG A 176 -25.41 11.55 -12.16
CA ARG A 176 -26.42 12.59 -12.41
C ARG A 176 -25.98 13.59 -13.48
N THR A 177 -24.70 14.00 -13.46
CA THR A 177 -24.17 15.05 -14.33
C THR A 177 -23.68 14.52 -15.69
N ASP A 178 -23.01 13.36 -15.73
CA ASP A 178 -22.42 12.77 -16.94
C ASP A 178 -22.76 11.27 -17.07
N PRO A 179 -24.04 10.91 -17.26
CA PRO A 179 -24.43 9.50 -17.41
C PRO A 179 -23.80 8.87 -18.67
N ILE A 180 -23.66 9.64 -19.75
CA ILE A 180 -23.13 9.16 -21.03
C ILE A 180 -21.64 8.85 -20.91
N GLY A 181 -20.84 9.76 -20.37
CA GLY A 181 -19.41 9.55 -20.19
C GLY A 181 -19.11 8.44 -19.20
N VAL A 182 -19.95 8.22 -18.17
CA VAL A 182 -19.82 7.04 -17.31
C VAL A 182 -20.00 5.75 -18.10
N VAL A 183 -21.07 5.65 -18.91
CA VAL A 183 -21.32 4.47 -19.76
C VAL A 183 -20.20 4.27 -20.78
N GLN A 184 -19.70 5.34 -21.39
CA GLN A 184 -18.60 5.27 -22.33
C GLN A 184 -17.33 4.74 -21.67
N ARG A 185 -16.98 5.20 -20.48
CA ARG A 185 -15.85 4.69 -19.69
C ARG A 185 -16.02 3.21 -19.33
N TRP A 186 -17.22 2.79 -18.96
CA TRP A 186 -17.51 1.38 -18.69
C TRP A 186 -17.33 0.52 -19.96
N ARG A 187 -17.78 0.99 -21.12
CA ARG A 187 -17.58 0.29 -22.40
C ARG A 187 -16.11 0.20 -22.80
N GLN A 188 -15.34 1.27 -22.56
CA GLN A 188 -13.92 1.36 -22.89
C GLN A 188 -13.01 0.71 -21.83
N THR A 189 -13.57 0.17 -20.74
CA THR A 189 -12.77 -0.48 -19.70
C THR A 189 -12.08 -1.71 -20.29
N VAL A 190 -10.75 -1.73 -20.21
CA VAL A 190 -9.92 -2.83 -20.71
C VAL A 190 -10.30 -4.12 -19.99
N LYS A 191 -10.86 -5.06 -20.74
CA LYS A 191 -11.12 -6.42 -20.25
C LYS A 191 -9.78 -7.13 -20.11
N ARG A 192 -9.40 -7.50 -18.88
CA ARG A 192 -8.25 -8.37 -18.65
C ARG A 192 -8.56 -9.75 -19.24
N ARG A 193 -7.63 -10.26 -20.04
CA ARG A 193 -7.70 -11.60 -20.62
C ARG A 193 -7.24 -12.61 -19.57
N HIS A 194 -7.99 -13.69 -19.43
CA HIS A 194 -7.48 -14.89 -18.78
C HIS A 194 -6.86 -15.75 -19.86
N TYR A 195 -5.61 -16.13 -19.67
CA TYR A 195 -4.93 -17.07 -20.55
C TYR A 195 -5.02 -18.44 -19.91
N CYS A 196 -5.41 -19.45 -20.68
CA CYS A 196 -5.29 -20.85 -20.33
C CYS A 196 -4.31 -21.44 -21.33
N VAL A 197 -3.19 -21.93 -20.85
CA VAL A 197 -2.08 -22.37 -21.69
C VAL A 197 -1.84 -23.86 -21.46
N LYS A 198 -1.48 -24.60 -22.53
CA LYS A 198 -1.43 -26.07 -22.48
C LYS A 198 -0.27 -26.61 -21.65
N SER A 199 0.79 -25.83 -21.52
CA SER A 199 2.01 -26.19 -20.81
C SER A 199 2.77 -24.95 -20.42
N PRO A 200 3.73 -25.08 -19.50
CA PRO A 200 4.70 -24.04 -19.33
C PRO A 200 5.43 -23.68 -20.64
N LEU A 201 5.80 -22.42 -20.80
CA LEU A 201 6.50 -21.73 -21.90
C LEU A 201 5.71 -21.59 -23.20
N SER A 202 4.42 -21.90 -23.18
CA SER A 202 3.59 -21.87 -24.40
C SER A 202 2.98 -20.51 -24.74
N LEU A 203 3.02 -19.53 -23.84
CA LEU A 203 2.60 -18.15 -24.12
C LEU A 203 3.58 -17.13 -23.53
N TRP A 204 4.04 -16.22 -24.39
CA TRP A 204 4.88 -15.09 -24.01
C TRP A 204 4.06 -13.81 -24.05
N HIS A 205 4.04 -13.07 -22.94
CA HIS A 205 3.43 -11.75 -22.89
C HIS A 205 4.52 -10.68 -23.00
N ILE A 206 4.43 -9.86 -24.04
CA ILE A 206 5.31 -8.71 -24.24
C ILE A 206 4.54 -7.48 -23.75
N ASP A 207 4.90 -6.96 -22.58
CA ASP A 207 4.30 -5.75 -22.02
C ASP A 207 5.21 -4.54 -22.27
N GLY A 208 4.66 -3.53 -22.95
CA GLY A 208 5.37 -2.29 -23.24
C GLY A 208 5.20 -1.29 -22.10
N ASN A 209 6.28 -0.98 -21.37
CA ASN A 209 6.28 0.10 -20.39
C ASN A 209 6.50 1.44 -21.09
N HIS A 210 5.39 2.09 -21.42
CA HIS A 210 5.34 3.37 -22.13
C HIS A 210 5.56 4.62 -21.25
N LYS A 211 5.91 4.46 -19.96
CA LYS A 211 6.13 5.60 -19.05
C LYS A 211 7.31 6.49 -19.47
N LEU A 212 8.23 5.98 -20.29
CA LEU A 212 9.45 6.67 -20.73
C LEU A 212 9.39 7.17 -22.19
N ILE A 213 8.23 7.16 -22.84
CA ILE A 213 8.10 7.66 -24.23
C ILE A 213 8.61 9.10 -24.37
N ARG A 214 8.43 9.95 -23.34
CA ARG A 214 8.94 11.34 -23.34
C ARG A 214 10.47 11.45 -23.47
N TYR A 215 11.21 10.38 -23.17
CA TYR A 215 12.66 10.29 -23.32
C TYR A 215 13.06 9.40 -24.51
N PHE A 216 12.13 9.14 -25.45
CA PHE A 216 12.33 8.26 -26.61
C PHE A 216 12.75 6.82 -26.24
N ALA A 217 12.35 6.32 -25.06
CA ALA A 217 12.63 4.96 -24.62
C ALA A 217 11.34 4.19 -24.35
N ILE A 218 11.25 2.96 -24.88
CA ILE A 218 10.21 1.99 -24.55
C ILE A 218 10.91 0.78 -23.96
N ILE A 219 10.62 0.47 -22.70
CA ILE A 219 11.13 -0.74 -22.06
C ILE A 219 10.07 -1.81 -22.24
N ASN A 220 10.40 -2.88 -22.95
CA ASN A 220 9.52 -4.05 -23.03
C ASN A 220 9.95 -5.05 -21.96
N LEU A 221 9.01 -5.44 -21.09
CA LEU A 221 9.18 -6.60 -20.21
C LEU A 221 8.56 -7.82 -20.88
N CYS A 222 9.38 -8.85 -21.07
CA CYS A 222 8.90 -10.14 -21.53
C CYS A 222 8.63 -10.99 -20.28
N ASN A 223 7.35 -11.22 -19.98
CA ASN A 223 6.96 -12.06 -18.86
C ASN A 223 6.33 -13.33 -19.40
N TYR A 224 6.74 -14.43 -18.78
CA TYR A 224 6.27 -15.74 -19.11
C TYR A 224 5.12 -16.14 -18.17
N ILE A 225 4.06 -16.74 -18.72
CA ILE A 225 2.83 -17.10 -17.99
C ILE A 225 2.87 -18.60 -17.68
N ASP A 226 3.15 -18.94 -16.41
CA ASP A 226 3.03 -20.30 -15.86
C ASP A 226 1.60 -20.58 -15.37
N ASP A 227 1.01 -21.69 -15.83
CA ASP A 227 -0.27 -22.23 -15.36
C ASP A 227 -0.04 -23.25 -14.22
N ASP A 228 0.66 -22.85 -13.16
CA ASP A 228 0.74 -23.66 -11.93
C ASP A 228 -0.33 -23.18 -10.92
N ASN A 229 -1.39 -24.00 -10.82
CA ASN A 229 -2.51 -24.05 -9.85
C ASN A 229 -3.90 -23.48 -10.25
N PRO A 230 -4.95 -24.33 -10.33
CA PRO A 230 -6.33 -23.92 -10.67
C PRO A 230 -7.15 -23.37 -9.48
N THR A 231 -6.53 -22.88 -8.40
CA THR A 231 -7.27 -22.46 -7.18
C THR A 231 -6.82 -21.11 -6.62
N MET A 232 -6.95 -20.05 -7.42
CA MET A 232 -7.00 -18.68 -6.87
C MET A 232 -8.44 -18.16 -6.98
N ASN A 233 -9.14 -18.20 -5.85
CA ASN A 233 -10.44 -17.57 -5.68
C ASN A 233 -10.44 -16.15 -6.28
N PRO A 234 -11.44 -15.79 -7.10
CA PRO A 234 -11.46 -14.50 -7.77
C PRO A 234 -11.47 -13.37 -6.74
N LYS A 235 -10.46 -12.49 -6.78
CA LYS A 235 -10.56 -11.20 -6.10
C LYS A 235 -11.78 -10.49 -6.69
N PRO A 236 -12.74 -10.04 -5.87
CA PRO A 236 -13.96 -9.45 -6.38
C PRO A 236 -13.61 -8.26 -7.27
N ASN A 237 -14.27 -8.19 -8.43
CA ASN A 237 -14.25 -7.02 -9.30
C ASN A 237 -14.57 -5.80 -8.44
N LYS A 238 -13.56 -4.99 -8.13
CA LYS A 238 -13.80 -3.64 -7.62
C LYS A 238 -14.47 -2.89 -8.76
N LEU A 239 -15.80 -2.81 -8.69
CA LEU A 239 -16.63 -1.96 -9.52
C LEU A 239 -16.05 -0.54 -9.45
N TYR A 240 -15.50 -0.07 -10.57
CA TYR A 240 -14.84 1.23 -10.65
C TYR A 240 -15.84 2.37 -10.56
#